data_AF-A0A2W6CMS8-F1
#
_entry.id   AF-A0A2W6CMS8-F1
#
_cell.length_a   1.000
_cell.length_b   1.000
_cell.length_c   1.000
_cell.angle_alpha   90.00
_cell.angle_beta   90.00
_cell.angle_gamma   90.00
#
_symmetry.space_group_name_H-M   'P 1'
#
loop_
_entity.id
_entity.type
_entity.pdbx_description
1 polymer ?
#
loop_
_entity_poly.entity_id
_entity_poly.type
_entity_poly.pdbx_seq_one_letter_code
_entity_poly.pdbx_strand_id
1 'polypeptide(L)'
;MWVIDSYDWQRLRSAGISSDVPQALIDLTTSQTREEAESAYWKLDNAVVRQGSLFPSAVPTTVVLLEAIQRCVPEVRVKILELLVQIVSGETDPDEVGFGVDIKQLCLDELVHGFSIVVHWLEVGTTEEQHWCVDLTMMCGLHSLPLRQRSRIALRRLRDETVEAPLRELCNASLNELEG
;
A
#
# COMPACT_ATOMS: atom_id res chain seq x y z
N MET A 1 -0.92 14.62 12.56
CA MET A 1 0.21 13.84 12.00
C MET A 1 0.78 14.68 10.87
N TRP A 2 2.00 15.22 11.00
CA TRP A 2 2.46 16.36 10.18
C TRP A 2 2.42 16.11 8.66
N VAL A 3 2.59 14.86 8.22
CA VAL A 3 2.51 14.47 6.80
C VAL A 3 1.09 14.61 6.22
N ILE A 4 0.03 14.47 7.02
CA ILE A 4 -1.33 14.79 6.56
C ILE A 4 -1.45 16.28 6.30
N ASP A 5 -0.90 17.09 7.21
CA ASP A 5 -1.02 18.55 7.18
C ASP A 5 -0.19 19.18 6.03
N SER A 6 0.71 18.42 5.39
CA SER A 6 1.54 18.91 4.27
C SER A 6 0.85 18.90 2.91
N TYR A 7 -0.37 18.35 2.79
CA TYR A 7 -1.10 18.28 1.52
C TYR A 7 -2.35 19.17 1.52
N ASP A 8 -2.62 19.79 0.37
CA ASP A 8 -3.87 20.53 0.13
C ASP A 8 -4.97 19.58 -0.37
N TRP A 9 -5.55 18.82 0.57
CA TRP A 9 -6.56 17.79 0.28
C TRP A 9 -7.81 18.32 -0.41
N GLN A 10 -8.14 19.59 -0.24
CA GLN A 10 -9.30 20.19 -0.92
C GLN A 10 -9.09 20.32 -2.43
N ARG A 11 -7.84 20.34 -2.89
CA ARG A 11 -7.49 20.41 -4.31
C ARG A 11 -7.26 19.03 -4.95
N LEU A 12 -7.20 17.98 -4.14
CA LEU A 12 -6.98 16.62 -4.61
C LEU A 12 -8.32 15.97 -4.89
N ARG A 13 -8.53 15.52 -6.13
CA ARG A 13 -9.75 14.81 -6.49
C ARG A 13 -9.79 13.43 -5.81
N SER A 14 -11.01 12.99 -5.52
CA SER A 14 -11.37 11.72 -4.90
C SER A 14 -12.68 11.24 -5.52
N ALA A 15 -12.98 9.96 -5.41
CA ALA A 15 -14.25 9.40 -5.91
C ALA A 15 -15.49 9.97 -5.18
N GLY A 16 -15.29 10.53 -3.99
CA GLY A 16 -16.29 11.18 -3.15
C GLY A 16 -15.82 12.55 -2.65
N ILE A 17 -16.15 12.89 -1.40
CA ILE A 17 -15.77 14.18 -0.81
C ILE A 17 -14.30 14.15 -0.41
N SER A 18 -13.45 14.87 -1.13
CA SER A 18 -12.00 14.93 -0.88
C SER A 18 -11.61 15.40 0.52
N SER A 19 -12.42 16.25 1.16
CA SER A 19 -12.15 16.73 2.52
C SER A 19 -12.27 15.65 3.60
N ASP A 20 -12.81 14.48 3.26
CA ASP A 20 -13.02 13.39 4.21
C ASP A 20 -11.82 12.45 4.28
N VAL A 21 -10.94 12.47 3.27
CA VAL A 21 -9.73 11.63 3.21
C VAL A 21 -8.79 11.89 4.40
N PRO A 22 -8.46 13.13 4.79
CA PRO A 22 -7.60 13.40 5.95
C PRO A 22 -8.15 12.82 7.24
N GLN A 23 -9.46 12.97 7.47
CA GLN A 23 -10.09 12.46 8.68
C GLN A 23 -10.10 10.93 8.67
N ALA A 24 -10.38 10.30 7.53
CA ALA A 24 -10.32 8.84 7.42
C ALA A 24 -8.89 8.29 7.61
N LEU A 25 -7.84 9.01 7.19
CA LEU A 25 -6.46 8.67 7.49
C LEU A 25 -6.13 8.79 8.99
N ILE A 26 -6.61 9.85 9.65
CA ILE A 26 -6.46 10.02 11.10
C ILE A 26 -7.18 8.88 11.83
N ASP A 27 -8.44 8.61 11.45
CA ASP A 27 -9.25 7.55 12.03
C ASP A 27 -8.49 6.21 11.90
N LEU A 28 -8.09 5.82 10.68
CA LEU A 28 -7.39 4.55 10.44
C LEU A 28 -6.11 4.41 11.28
N THR A 29 -5.27 5.44 11.28
CA THR A 29 -3.94 5.39 11.90
C THR A 29 -3.96 5.55 13.42
N THR A 30 -5.10 5.95 13.99
CA THR A 30 -5.30 6.07 15.44
C THR A 30 -6.21 5.00 16.03
N SER A 31 -6.90 4.22 15.19
CA SER A 31 -7.69 3.05 15.58
C SER A 31 -6.91 2.11 16.51
N GLN A 32 -7.61 1.57 17.52
CA GLN A 32 -7.05 0.61 18.47
C GLN A 32 -7.69 -0.78 18.31
N THR A 33 -8.69 -0.89 17.45
CA THR A 33 -9.44 -2.13 17.20
C THR A 33 -9.52 -2.41 15.71
N ARG A 34 -9.78 -3.69 15.37
CA ARG A 34 -9.99 -4.12 13.99
C ARG A 34 -11.23 -3.47 13.39
N GLU A 35 -12.30 -3.31 14.17
CA GLU A 35 -13.57 -2.74 13.72
C GLU A 35 -13.45 -1.25 13.36
N GLU A 36 -12.73 -0.48 14.18
CA GLU A 36 -12.43 0.93 13.88
C GLU A 36 -11.55 1.06 12.63
N ALA A 37 -10.52 0.21 12.52
CA ALA A 37 -9.63 0.17 11.36
C ALA A 37 -10.40 -0.18 10.08
N GLU A 38 -11.28 -1.18 10.12
CA GLU A 38 -12.13 -1.60 9.01
C GLU A 38 -13.05 -0.46 8.55
N SER A 39 -13.69 0.25 9.49
CA SER A 39 -14.57 1.37 9.15
C SER A 39 -13.81 2.50 8.44
N ALA A 40 -12.63 2.86 8.93
CA ALA A 40 -11.81 3.89 8.32
C ALA A 40 -11.20 3.45 6.97
N TYR A 41 -10.76 2.19 6.88
CA TYR A 41 -10.30 1.55 5.65
C TYR A 41 -11.35 1.67 4.53
N TRP A 42 -12.61 1.31 4.81
CA TRP A 42 -13.69 1.40 3.81
C TRP A 42 -13.95 2.81 3.31
N LYS A 43 -13.78 3.83 4.17
CA LYS A 43 -13.91 5.23 3.73
C LYS A 43 -12.79 5.60 2.77
N LEU A 44 -11.56 5.16 3.04
CA LEU A 44 -10.40 5.44 2.20
C LEU A 44 -10.49 4.69 0.87
N ASP A 45 -10.75 3.39 0.89
CA ASP A 45 -10.89 2.55 -0.30
C ASP A 45 -11.91 3.15 -1.29
N ASN A 46 -13.09 3.51 -0.80
CA ASN A 46 -14.13 4.15 -1.61
C ASN A 46 -13.82 5.59 -2.06
N ALA A 47 -12.77 6.23 -1.52
CA ALA A 47 -12.40 7.59 -1.85
C ALA A 47 -11.18 7.68 -2.77
N VAL A 48 -10.16 6.84 -2.55
CA VAL A 48 -8.86 6.94 -3.24
C VAL A 48 -8.65 5.85 -4.29
N VAL A 49 -9.32 4.70 -4.16
CA VAL A 49 -9.21 3.55 -5.08
C VAL A 49 -10.57 2.87 -5.27
N ARG A 50 -11.55 3.59 -5.82
CA ARG A 50 -12.92 3.08 -5.94
C ARG A 50 -13.04 2.09 -7.10
N GLN A 51 -13.30 0.83 -6.80
CA GLN A 51 -13.45 -0.24 -7.81
C GLN A 51 -12.24 -0.36 -8.74
N GLY A 52 -11.03 -0.17 -8.18
CA GLY A 52 -9.78 -0.19 -8.93
C GLY A 52 -9.43 1.12 -9.65
N SER A 53 -10.31 2.12 -9.70
CA SER A 53 -10.00 3.46 -10.23
C SER A 53 -9.28 4.31 -9.18
N LEU A 54 -8.11 4.82 -9.55
CA LEU A 54 -7.27 5.69 -8.73
C LEU A 54 -7.58 7.17 -8.99
N PHE A 55 -7.57 7.94 -7.89
CA PHE A 55 -7.79 9.38 -7.88
C PHE A 55 -6.54 10.12 -7.37
N PRO A 56 -6.36 11.42 -7.67
CA PRO A 56 -5.17 12.18 -7.26
C PRO A 56 -4.85 12.12 -5.75
N SER A 57 -5.86 11.95 -4.91
CA SER A 57 -5.71 11.74 -3.46
C SER A 57 -5.02 10.43 -3.07
N ALA A 58 -4.91 9.44 -3.98
CA ALA A 58 -4.22 8.17 -3.72
C ALA A 58 -2.72 8.36 -3.48
N VAL A 59 -2.06 9.24 -4.23
CA VAL A 59 -0.60 9.48 -4.10
C VAL A 59 -0.21 9.93 -2.68
N PRO A 60 -0.76 11.03 -2.12
CA PRO A 60 -0.44 11.42 -0.75
C PRO A 60 -0.97 10.43 0.29
N THR A 61 -2.05 9.70 -0.01
CA THR A 61 -2.53 8.62 0.86
C THR A 61 -1.45 7.54 1.00
N THR A 62 -0.82 7.11 -0.09
CA THR A 62 0.32 6.16 -0.06
C THR A 62 1.44 6.64 0.86
N VAL A 63 1.84 7.91 0.73
CA VAL A 63 2.90 8.50 1.58
C VAL A 63 2.51 8.48 3.06
N VAL A 64 1.30 8.94 3.38
CA VAL A 64 0.82 8.97 4.78
C VAL A 64 0.77 7.57 5.39
N LEU A 65 0.28 6.58 4.63
CA LEU A 65 0.17 5.19 5.08
C LEU A 65 1.54 4.57 5.37
N LEU A 66 2.52 4.78 4.49
CA LEU A 66 3.89 4.30 4.65
C LEU A 66 4.57 4.91 5.89
N GLU A 67 4.35 6.19 6.17
CA GLU A 67 4.89 6.87 7.35
C GLU A 67 4.19 6.43 8.65
N ALA A 68 2.88 6.23 8.61
CA ALA A 68 2.09 5.95 9.80
C ALA A 68 2.22 4.51 10.31
N ILE A 69 2.42 3.54 9.41
CA ILE A 69 2.37 2.10 9.71
C ILE A 69 3.30 1.69 10.87
N GLN A 70 4.46 2.36 11.02
CA GLN A 70 5.45 2.07 12.06
C GLN A 70 4.93 2.26 13.50
N ARG A 71 3.85 3.02 13.67
CA ARG A 71 3.30 3.38 15.00
C ARG A 71 1.95 2.70 15.27
N CYS A 72 1.47 1.91 14.32
CA CYS A 72 0.15 1.31 14.38
C CYS A 72 0.19 -0.07 15.07
N VAL A 73 -0.92 -0.43 15.71
CA VAL A 73 -1.16 -1.79 16.24
C VAL A 73 -1.31 -2.80 15.09
N PRO A 74 -1.04 -4.10 15.31
CA PRO A 74 -1.06 -5.12 14.25
C PRO A 74 -2.34 -5.12 13.40
N GLU A 75 -3.50 -4.98 14.04
CA GLU A 75 -4.81 -4.99 13.39
C GLU A 75 -4.96 -3.85 12.38
N VAL A 76 -4.38 -2.68 12.70
CA VAL A 76 -4.36 -1.51 11.80
C VAL A 76 -3.33 -1.70 10.69
N ARG A 77 -2.16 -2.25 11.01
CA ARG A 77 -1.10 -2.46 10.00
C ARG A 77 -1.55 -3.38 8.88
N VAL A 78 -2.30 -4.44 9.19
CA VAL A 78 -2.90 -5.31 8.17
C VAL A 78 -3.76 -4.50 7.20
N LYS A 79 -4.65 -3.62 7.69
CA LYS A 79 -5.52 -2.79 6.86
C LYS A 79 -4.75 -1.75 6.04
N ILE A 80 -3.68 -1.20 6.61
CA ILE A 80 -2.79 -0.28 5.87
C ILE A 80 -2.11 -1.02 4.72
N LEU A 81 -1.55 -2.21 4.97
CA LEU A 81 -0.86 -3.00 3.94
C LEU A 81 -1.82 -3.46 2.84
N GLU A 82 -3.03 -3.90 3.21
CA GLU A 82 -4.11 -4.23 2.28
C GLU A 82 -4.45 -3.03 1.38
N LEU A 83 -4.66 -1.84 1.97
CA LEU A 83 -5.00 -0.63 1.22
C LEU A 83 -3.86 -0.21 0.28
N LEU A 84 -2.60 -0.33 0.71
CA LEU A 84 -1.45 -0.08 -0.15
C LEU A 84 -1.46 -1.02 -1.36
N VAL A 85 -1.79 -2.30 -1.18
CA VAL A 85 -1.93 -3.26 -2.28
C VAL A 85 -3.05 -2.85 -3.23
N GLN A 86 -4.21 -2.45 -2.71
CA GLN A 86 -5.31 -1.95 -3.56
C GLN A 86 -4.87 -0.74 -4.39
N ILE A 87 -4.19 0.23 -3.76
CA ILE A 87 -3.73 1.44 -4.43
C ILE A 87 -2.73 1.13 -5.55
N VAL A 88 -1.70 0.31 -5.30
CA VAL A 88 -0.67 0.05 -6.32
C VAL A 88 -1.11 -0.95 -7.39
N SER A 89 -2.18 -1.70 -7.13
CA SER A 89 -2.81 -2.59 -8.12
C SER A 89 -3.89 -1.89 -8.94
N GLY A 90 -4.35 -0.71 -8.53
CA GLY A 90 -5.34 0.08 -9.24
C GLY A 90 -4.81 0.69 -10.54
N GLU A 91 -5.73 1.28 -11.30
CA GLU A 91 -5.47 2.00 -12.54
C GLU A 91 -5.92 3.44 -12.43
N THR A 92 -5.20 4.37 -13.07
CA THR A 92 -5.61 5.78 -13.14
C THR A 92 -7.02 5.87 -13.71
N ASP A 93 -7.93 6.56 -13.00
CA ASP A 93 -9.31 6.71 -13.47
C ASP A 93 -9.34 7.34 -14.88
N PRO A 94 -10.19 6.87 -15.82
CA PRO A 94 -10.19 7.36 -17.19
C PRO A 94 -10.37 8.88 -17.32
N ASP A 95 -11.14 9.50 -16.42
CA ASP A 95 -11.33 10.96 -16.43
C ASP A 95 -10.05 11.69 -15.99
N GLU A 96 -9.23 11.04 -15.17
CA GLU A 96 -7.94 11.56 -14.69
C GLU A 96 -6.83 11.44 -15.75
N VAL A 97 -6.86 10.39 -16.57
CA VAL A 97 -5.94 10.21 -17.71
C VAL A 97 -6.00 11.41 -18.67
N GLY A 98 -7.19 12.00 -18.84
CA GLY A 98 -7.39 13.20 -19.65
C GLY A 98 -6.57 14.43 -19.21
N PHE A 99 -6.09 14.44 -17.96
CA PHE A 99 -5.21 15.49 -17.42
C PHE A 99 -3.71 15.19 -17.59
N GLY A 100 -3.36 14.04 -18.19
CA GLY A 100 -1.98 13.67 -18.51
C GLY A 100 -1.13 13.25 -17.31
N VAL A 101 -1.76 12.88 -16.19
CA VAL A 101 -1.08 12.39 -14.98
C VAL A 101 -1.31 10.89 -14.85
N ASP A 102 -0.24 10.13 -14.73
CA ASP A 102 -0.31 8.70 -14.42
C ASP A 102 -0.24 8.50 -12.90
N ILE A 103 -1.42 8.40 -12.28
CA ILE A 103 -1.56 8.28 -10.83
C ILE A 103 -0.99 6.95 -10.33
N LYS A 104 -1.17 5.86 -11.10
CA LYS A 104 -0.62 4.55 -10.78
C LYS A 104 0.91 4.60 -10.67
N GLN A 105 1.55 5.20 -11.67
CA GLN A 105 3.01 5.38 -11.68
C GLN A 105 3.48 6.15 -10.44
N LEU A 106 2.81 7.25 -10.08
CA LEU A 106 3.15 8.05 -8.91
C LEU A 106 2.99 7.28 -7.60
N CYS A 107 1.92 6.50 -7.43
CA CYS A 107 1.73 5.66 -6.26
C CYS A 107 2.81 4.57 -6.14
N LEU A 108 3.21 3.95 -7.26
CA LEU A 108 4.29 2.98 -7.29
C LEU A 108 5.65 3.60 -6.96
N ASP A 109 5.91 4.83 -7.43
CA ASP A 109 7.12 5.57 -7.08
C ASP A 109 7.20 5.83 -5.56
N GLU A 110 6.10 6.23 -4.93
CA GLU A 110 6.05 6.38 -3.47
C GLU A 110 6.21 5.06 -2.72
N LEU A 111 5.62 3.96 -3.21
CA LEU A 111 5.84 2.63 -2.63
C LEU A 111 7.32 2.23 -2.72
N VAL A 112 7.99 2.51 -3.84
CA VAL A 112 9.42 2.25 -4.04
C VAL A 112 10.28 3.06 -3.07
N HIS A 113 9.94 4.32 -2.79
CA HIS A 113 10.59 5.10 -1.73
C HIS A 113 10.39 4.46 -0.36
N GLY A 114 9.19 3.92 -0.10
CA GLY A 114 8.83 3.17 1.11
C GLY A 114 9.35 1.73 1.19
N PHE A 115 10.12 1.24 0.22
CA PHE A 115 10.49 -0.18 0.12
C PHE A 115 11.11 -0.77 1.40
N SER A 116 11.94 0.00 2.10
CA SER A 116 12.55 -0.46 3.36
C SER A 116 11.54 -0.75 4.47
N ILE A 117 10.41 -0.01 4.48
CA ILE A 117 9.31 -0.20 5.43
C ILE A 117 8.54 -1.48 5.08
N VAL A 118 8.30 -1.73 3.79
CA VAL A 118 7.66 -2.96 3.32
C VAL A 118 8.50 -4.18 3.68
N VAL A 119 9.81 -4.16 3.39
CA VAL A 119 10.71 -5.27 3.73
C VAL A 119 10.81 -5.48 5.24
N HIS A 120 10.79 -4.41 6.03
CA HIS A 120 10.77 -4.56 7.49
C HIS A 120 9.58 -5.41 7.95
N TRP A 121 8.36 -5.09 7.49
CA TRP A 121 7.17 -5.84 7.87
C TRP A 121 7.07 -7.22 7.20
N LEU A 122 7.71 -7.42 6.05
CA LEU A 122 7.92 -8.76 5.48
C LEU A 122 8.76 -9.64 6.42
N GLU A 123 9.78 -9.08 7.05
CA GLU A 123 10.72 -9.83 7.91
C GLU A 123 10.18 -10.04 9.33
N VAL A 124 9.53 -9.04 9.93
CA VAL A 124 9.15 -9.08 11.36
C VAL A 124 7.64 -9.13 11.62
N GLY A 125 6.82 -8.99 10.57
CA GLY A 125 5.38 -8.99 10.68
C GLY A 125 4.79 -10.37 11.02
N THR A 126 3.53 -10.36 11.41
CA THR A 126 2.67 -11.54 11.50
C THR A 126 2.45 -12.15 10.11
N THR A 127 2.02 -13.41 10.05
CA THR A 127 1.69 -14.08 8.77
C THR A 127 0.69 -13.30 7.91
N GLU A 128 -0.29 -12.63 8.55
CA GLU A 128 -1.29 -11.82 7.85
C GLU A 128 -0.67 -10.56 7.22
N GLU A 129 0.24 -9.88 7.95
CA GLU A 129 0.99 -8.73 7.43
C GLU A 129 1.97 -9.14 6.33
N GLN A 130 2.65 -10.29 6.50
CA GLN A 130 3.58 -10.84 5.53
C GLN A 130 2.90 -11.15 4.20
N HIS A 131 1.65 -11.63 4.21
CA HIS A 131 0.88 -11.92 3.00
C HIS A 131 0.82 -10.71 2.08
N TRP A 132 0.40 -9.56 2.61
CA TRP A 132 0.35 -8.30 1.85
C TRP A 132 1.74 -7.77 1.48
N CYS A 133 2.72 -7.93 2.37
CA CYS A 133 4.09 -7.49 2.09
C CYS A 133 4.74 -8.25 0.94
N VAL A 134 4.34 -9.50 0.66
CA VAL A 134 4.85 -10.26 -0.49
C VAL A 134 4.46 -9.55 -1.80
N ASP A 135 3.18 -9.19 -1.95
CA ASP A 135 2.69 -8.48 -3.13
C ASP A 135 3.36 -7.11 -3.27
N LEU A 136 3.43 -6.31 -2.20
CA LEU A 136 4.10 -5.00 -2.23
C LEU A 136 5.59 -5.12 -2.60
N THR A 137 6.28 -6.14 -2.08
CA THR A 137 7.69 -6.41 -2.38
C THR A 137 7.88 -6.80 -3.85
N MET A 138 6.97 -7.61 -4.38
CA MET A 138 6.93 -7.98 -5.79
C MET A 138 6.70 -6.76 -6.68
N MET A 139 5.67 -5.96 -6.39
CA MET A 139 5.33 -4.74 -7.14
C MET A 139 6.51 -3.76 -7.20
N CYS A 140 7.22 -3.56 -6.08
CA CYS A 140 8.45 -2.78 -6.05
C CYS A 140 9.53 -3.31 -6.99
N GLY A 141 9.70 -4.63 -7.06
CA GLY A 141 10.72 -5.28 -7.90
C GLY A 141 10.37 -5.31 -9.39
N LEU A 142 9.07 -5.35 -9.72
CA LEU A 142 8.59 -5.21 -11.09
C LEU A 142 8.79 -3.77 -11.59
N HIS A 143 8.43 -2.80 -10.74
CA HIS A 143 8.49 -1.37 -11.04
C HIS A 143 9.92 -0.81 -11.12
N SER A 144 10.80 -1.20 -10.19
CA SER A 144 12.13 -0.61 -10.04
C SER A 144 13.23 -1.65 -10.27
N LEU A 145 13.98 -1.49 -11.36
CA LEU A 145 15.11 -2.36 -11.71
C LEU A 145 16.16 -2.46 -10.57
N PRO A 146 16.56 -1.36 -9.90
CA PRO A 146 17.44 -1.44 -8.73
C PRO A 146 16.87 -2.27 -7.58
N LEU A 147 15.55 -2.30 -7.41
CA LEU A 147 14.89 -3.07 -6.35
C LEU A 147 14.61 -4.52 -6.75
N ARG A 148 14.51 -4.85 -8.04
CA ARG A 148 14.20 -6.22 -8.50
C ARG A 148 15.03 -7.29 -7.82
N GLN A 149 16.35 -7.11 -7.76
CA GLN A 149 17.23 -8.08 -7.10
C GLN A 149 17.02 -8.11 -5.58
N ARG A 150 16.74 -6.97 -4.95
CA ARG A 150 16.47 -6.88 -3.51
C ARG A 150 15.16 -7.57 -3.14
N SER A 151 14.10 -7.35 -3.93
CA SER A 151 12.81 -8.04 -3.80
C SER A 151 12.99 -9.55 -3.90
N ARG A 152 13.74 -10.05 -4.89
CA ARG A 152 14.02 -11.49 -5.02
C ARG A 152 14.73 -12.07 -3.80
N ILE A 153 15.71 -11.35 -3.24
CA ILE A 153 16.42 -11.80 -2.04
C ILE A 153 15.47 -11.85 -0.84
N ALA A 154 14.68 -10.79 -0.64
CA ALA A 154 13.72 -10.71 0.47
C ALA A 154 12.68 -11.83 0.41
N LEU A 155 12.07 -12.04 -0.76
CA LEU A 155 11.06 -13.09 -0.97
C LEU A 155 11.63 -14.51 -0.82
N ARG A 156 12.85 -14.77 -1.30
CA ARG A 156 13.51 -16.07 -1.11
C ARG A 156 13.78 -16.38 0.36
N ARG A 157 14.22 -15.38 1.13
CA ARG A 157 14.43 -15.54 2.57
C ARG A 157 13.13 -15.91 3.27
N LEU A 158 12.06 -15.14 3.05
CA LEU A 158 10.76 -15.43 3.64
C LEU A 158 10.26 -16.84 3.24
N ARG A 159 10.37 -17.22 1.97
CA ARG A 159 9.99 -18.54 1.47
C ARG A 159 10.72 -19.68 2.20
N ASP A 160 12.03 -19.51 2.42
CA ASP A 160 12.88 -20.53 3.02
C ASP A 160 12.67 -20.62 4.54
N GLU A 161 12.29 -19.51 5.19
CA GLU A 161 12.06 -19.43 6.64
C GLU A 161 10.62 -19.78 7.04
N THR A 162 9.63 -19.50 6.19
CA THR A 162 8.22 -19.75 6.52
C THR A 162 7.88 -21.24 6.52
N VAL A 163 7.12 -21.67 7.52
CA VAL A 163 6.54 -23.02 7.59
C VAL A 163 5.15 -23.08 6.95
N GLU A 164 4.49 -21.94 6.76
CA GLU A 164 3.14 -21.82 6.24
C GLU A 164 3.11 -22.07 4.73
N ALA A 165 2.44 -23.14 4.30
CA ALA A 165 2.37 -23.52 2.90
C ALA A 165 1.77 -22.42 2.00
N PRO A 166 0.66 -21.74 2.37
CA PRO A 166 0.09 -20.69 1.53
C PRO A 166 1.05 -19.50 1.31
N LEU A 167 1.77 -19.08 2.36
CA LEU A 167 2.73 -17.98 2.25
C LEU A 167 3.93 -18.37 1.39
N ARG A 168 4.39 -19.63 1.50
CA ARG A 168 5.46 -20.17 0.64
C ARG A 168 5.05 -20.21 -0.83
N GLU A 169 3.82 -20.62 -1.12
CA GLU A 169 3.25 -20.64 -2.47
C GLU A 169 3.16 -19.23 -3.06
N LEU A 170 2.68 -18.27 -2.26
CA LEU A 170 2.64 -16.86 -2.67
C LEU A 170 4.04 -16.34 -3.01
N CYS A 171 5.05 -16.59 -2.15
CA CYS A 171 6.44 -16.21 -2.45
C CYS A 171 6.95 -16.85 -3.75
N ASN A 172 6.61 -18.10 -4.03
CA ASN A 172 7.00 -18.76 -5.28
C ASN A 172 6.35 -18.11 -6.50
N ALA A 173 5.06 -17.79 -6.43
CA ALA A 173 4.36 -17.09 -7.49
C ALA A 173 5.01 -15.73 -7.78
N SER A 174 5.24 -14.93 -6.74
CA SER A 174 5.87 -13.61 -6.88
C SER A 174 7.31 -13.67 -7.39
N LEU A 175 8.08 -14.69 -7.00
CA LEU A 175 9.43 -14.90 -7.52
C LEU A 175 9.42 -15.26 -9.00
N ASN A 176 8.49 -16.09 -9.45
CA ASN A 176 8.35 -16.44 -10.87
C ASN A 176 8.02 -15.19 -11.69
N GLU A 177 7.17 -14.30 -11.19
CA GLU A 177 6.82 -13.05 -11.87
C GLU A 177 8.01 -12.09 -11.99
N LEU A 178 8.88 -12.02 -10.98
CA LEU A 178 10.11 -11.22 -11.02
C LEU A 178 11.22 -11.81 -11.92
N GLU A 179 11.08 -13.08 -12.33
CA GLU A 179 12.06 -13.82 -13.15
C GLU A 179 11.68 -13.89 -14.63
N GLY A 180 10.40 -13.65 -14.96
CA GLY A 180 9.92 -13.44 -16.33
C GLY A 180 10.40 -12.12 -16.92
#